data_AF-A0A2G9RI73-F1
#
_entry.id   AF-A0A2G9RI73-F1
#
_cell.length_a   1.000
_cell.length_b   1.000
_cell.length_c   1.000
_cell.angle_alpha   90.00
_cell.angle_beta   90.00
_cell.angle_gamma   90.00
#
_symmetry.space_group_name_H-M   'P 1'
#
loop_
_entity.id
_entity.type
_entity.pdbx_description
1 polymer ?
#
loop_
_entity_poly.entity_id
_entity_poly.type
_entity_poly.pdbx_seq_one_letter_code
_entity_poly.pdbx_strand_id
1 'polypeptide(L)'
;MTAVECLIHPWIKPLNRKQAVNRSRSSINMKNFKKFNARRKWKLSYNMVSACNRLCRMKLLCHPAKSDEDLRQCESDQEDEKTKPATLLRRRLSSCS
;
A
#
# COMPACT_ATOMS: atom_id res chain seq x y z
N MET A 1 8.41 33.83 -0.63
CA MET A 1 8.50 32.48 -0.04
C MET A 1 9.64 31.72 -0.68
N THR A 2 10.84 31.99 -0.18
CA THR A 2 12.05 31.22 -0.49
C THR A 2 12.21 30.10 0.54
N ALA A 3 13.00 29.06 0.22
CA ALA A 3 13.27 27.99 1.19
C ALA A 3 13.93 28.51 2.47
N VAL A 4 14.76 29.55 2.36
CA VAL A 4 15.44 30.21 3.49
C VAL A 4 14.43 30.87 4.43
N GLU A 5 13.43 31.57 3.88
CA GLU A 5 12.32 32.15 4.65
C GLU A 5 11.48 31.09 5.39
N CYS A 6 11.32 29.90 4.81
CA CYS A 6 10.60 28.81 5.48
C CYS A 6 11.37 28.27 6.69
N LEU A 7 12.70 28.20 6.64
CA LEU A 7 13.51 27.67 7.74
C LEU A 7 13.44 28.53 9.01
N ILE A 8 13.20 29.84 8.87
CA ILE A 8 13.00 30.76 9.99
C ILE A 8 11.55 30.81 10.48
N HIS A 9 10.63 30.05 9.86
CA HIS A 9 9.23 30.05 10.24
C HIS A 9 9.04 29.47 11.66
N PRO A 10 8.20 30.06 12.54
CA PRO A 10 8.04 29.64 13.94
C PRO A 10 7.64 28.18 14.14
N TRP A 11 6.98 27.56 13.16
CA TRP A 11 6.63 26.14 13.21
C TRP A 11 7.84 25.20 13.00
N ILE A 12 8.84 25.66 12.23
CA ILE A 12 10.08 24.94 11.94
C ILE A 12 11.14 25.29 12.99
N LYS A 13 11.35 26.59 13.26
CA LYS A 13 12.26 27.10 14.29
C LYS A 13 11.50 27.94 15.32
N PRO A 14 11.02 27.34 16.43
CA PRO A 14 10.32 28.07 17.47
C PRO A 14 11.21 29.15 18.08
N LEU A 15 10.66 30.36 18.25
CA LEU A 15 11.36 31.49 18.85
C LEU A 15 11.21 31.49 20.38
N ASN A 16 10.10 30.95 20.87
CA ASN A 16 9.72 30.99 22.29
C ASN A 16 9.35 29.60 22.82
N ARG A 17 9.58 29.34 24.11
CA ARG A 17 9.19 28.08 24.79
C ARG A 17 7.70 27.76 24.65
N LYS A 18 6.82 28.76 24.67
CA LYS A 18 5.37 28.60 24.46
C LYS A 18 5.06 27.98 23.09
N GLN A 19 5.75 28.41 22.03
CA GLN A 19 5.58 27.87 20.68
C GLN A 19 6.07 26.42 20.59
N ALA A 20 7.22 26.11 21.19
CA ALA A 20 7.75 24.76 21.23
C ALA A 20 6.80 23.78 21.93
N VAL A 21 6.22 24.18 23.08
CA VAL A 21 5.25 23.38 23.83
C VAL A 21 3.94 23.22 23.06
N ASN A 22 3.44 24.26 22.40
CA ASN A 22 2.24 24.16 21.58
C ASN A 22 2.45 23.17 20.41
N ARG A 23 3.62 23.26 19.75
CA ARG A 23 4.00 22.34 18.68
C ARG A 23 4.08 20.90 19.15
N SER A 24 4.69 20.64 20.31
CA SER A 24 4.84 19.28 20.83
C SER A 24 3.52 18.65 21.27
N ARG A 25 2.55 19.47 21.69
CA ARG A 25 1.18 19.03 22.04
C ARG A 25 0.28 18.84 20.83
N SER A 26 0.61 19.45 19.70
CA SER A 26 -0.17 19.34 18.47
C SER A 26 0.02 17.96 17.84
N SER A 27 -1.08 17.21 17.69
CA SER A 27 -1.08 15.90 17.03
C SER A 27 -1.64 15.98 15.62
N ILE A 28 -1.16 15.13 14.71
CA ILE A 28 -1.73 14.97 13.37
C ILE A 28 -2.80 13.87 13.41
N ASN A 29 -3.91 14.07 12.68
CA ASN A 29 -4.92 13.03 12.50
C ASN A 29 -4.36 11.85 11.67
N MET A 30 -3.81 10.87 12.37
CA MET A 30 -3.16 9.71 11.75
C MET A 30 -4.15 8.82 10.99
N LYS A 31 -5.42 8.76 11.41
CA LYS A 31 -6.48 7.99 10.73
C LYS A 31 -6.69 8.52 9.32
N ASN A 32 -6.82 9.84 9.18
CA ASN A 32 -7.00 10.49 7.88
C ASN A 32 -5.72 10.41 7.04
N PHE A 33 -4.54 10.63 7.64
CA PHE A 33 -3.26 10.56 6.93
C PHE A 33 -3.00 9.17 6.34
N LYS A 34 -3.25 8.11 7.12
CA LYS A 34 -3.16 6.70 6.65
C LYS A 34 -4.17 6.41 5.55
N LYS A 35 -5.44 6.82 5.74
CA LYS A 35 -6.50 6.64 4.74
C LYS A 35 -6.17 7.34 3.41
N PHE A 36 -5.63 8.55 3.47
CA PHE A 36 -5.19 9.29 2.29
C PHE A 36 -4.05 8.57 1.56
N ASN A 37 -3.00 8.16 2.29
CA ASN A 37 -1.88 7.44 1.70
C ASN A 37 -2.29 6.10 1.09
N ALA A 38 -3.17 5.35 1.76
CA ALA A 38 -3.71 4.10 1.22
C ALA A 38 -4.44 4.35 -0.10
N ARG A 39 -5.34 5.34 -0.16
CA ARG A 39 -6.05 5.70 -1.39
C ARG A 39 -5.11 6.13 -2.51
N ARG A 40 -4.09 6.94 -2.18
CA ARG A 40 -3.08 7.38 -3.15
C ARG A 40 -2.27 6.21 -3.70
N LYS A 41 -1.78 5.33 -2.83
CA LYS A 41 -0.97 4.15 -3.20
C LYS A 41 -1.76 3.18 -4.09
N TRP A 42 -3.01 2.91 -3.73
CA TRP A 42 -3.83 1.90 -4.39
C TRP A 42 -4.72 2.43 -5.52
N LYS A 43 -4.62 3.73 -5.87
CA LYS A 43 -5.49 4.37 -6.87
C LYS A 43 -5.49 3.63 -8.21
N LEU A 44 -4.31 3.26 -8.70
CA LEU A 44 -4.18 2.60 -10.00
C LEU A 44 -4.78 1.18 -9.98
N SER A 45 -4.36 0.36 -9.02
CA SER A 45 -4.88 -1.01 -8.88
C SER A 45 -6.39 -1.04 -8.66
N TYR A 46 -6.90 -0.13 -7.82
CA TYR A 46 -8.34 0.04 -7.62
C TYR A 46 -9.06 0.41 -8.92
N ASN A 47 -8.53 1.36 -9.69
CA ASN A 47 -9.11 1.77 -10.96
C ASN A 47 -9.13 0.63 -11.98
N MET A 48 -8.04 -0.15 -12.09
CA MET A 48 -7.97 -1.30 -12.98
C MET A 48 -9.02 -2.35 -12.61
N VAL A 49 -9.05 -2.79 -11.34
CA VAL A 49 -10.03 -3.76 -10.86
C VAL A 49 -11.46 -3.24 -11.05
N SER A 50 -11.71 -1.97 -10.75
CA SER A 50 -13.02 -1.35 -10.95
C SER A 50 -13.44 -1.32 -12.42
N ALA A 51 -12.51 -1.06 -13.34
CA ALA A 51 -12.77 -1.08 -14.77
C ALA A 51 -13.08 -2.50 -15.27
N CYS A 52 -12.27 -3.49 -14.89
CA CYS A 52 -12.53 -4.91 -15.18
C CYS A 52 -13.89 -5.35 -14.65
N ASN A 53 -14.20 -5.01 -13.39
CA ASN A 53 -15.49 -5.33 -12.77
C ASN A 53 -16.66 -4.68 -13.52
N ARG A 54 -16.50 -3.43 -13.99
CA ARG A 54 -17.52 -2.75 -14.80
C ARG A 54 -17.73 -3.46 -16.13
N LEU A 55 -16.66 -3.83 -16.81
CA LEU A 55 -16.73 -4.51 -18.10
C LEU A 55 -17.31 -5.94 -17.98
N CYS A 56 -17.00 -6.67 -16.91
CA CYS A 56 -17.65 -7.97 -16.64
C CYS A 56 -19.13 -7.84 -16.29
N ARG A 57 -19.54 -6.80 -15.53
CA ARG A 57 -20.98 -6.52 -15.32
C ARG A 57 -21.71 -6.19 -16.63
N MET A 58 -21.01 -5.56 -17.58
CA MET A 58 -21.52 -5.29 -18.92
C MET A 58 -21.42 -6.50 -19.86
N LYS A 59 -20.96 -7.67 -19.38
CA LYS A 59 -20.72 -8.90 -20.16
C LYS A 59 -19.77 -8.71 -21.36
N LEU A 60 -18.94 -7.67 -21.34
CA LEU A 60 -17.99 -7.35 -22.41
C LEU A 60 -16.68 -8.15 -22.31
N LEU A 61 -16.28 -8.55 -21.09
CA LEU A 61 -15.08 -9.35 -20.85
C LEU A 61 -15.39 -10.78 -20.39
N CYS A 62 -16.47 -10.94 -19.63
CA CYS A 62 -16.88 -12.21 -19.10
C CYS A 62 -17.98 -12.79 -20.02
N HIS A 63 -17.61 -13.65 -20.97
CA HIS A 63 -18.58 -14.58 -21.57
C HIS A 63 -19.10 -15.49 -20.46
N PRO A 64 -20.40 -15.87 -20.44
CA PRO A 64 -20.82 -16.94 -19.55
C PRO A 64 -19.98 -18.16 -19.90
N ALA A 65 -19.11 -18.58 -18.97
CA ALA A 65 -18.58 -19.92 -19.00
C ALA A 65 -19.81 -20.82 -19.05
N LYS A 66 -19.98 -21.55 -20.16
CA LYS A 66 -21.01 -22.57 -20.25
C LYS A 66 -20.83 -23.47 -19.02
N SER A 67 -21.88 -23.57 -18.22
CA SER A 67 -22.03 -24.65 -17.25
C SER A 67 -21.83 -25.97 -18.00
N ASP A 68 -21.02 -26.85 -17.43
CA ASP A 68 -20.61 -28.14 -17.99
C ASP A 68 -19.62 -28.03 -19.17
N GLU A 69 -18.33 -28.15 -18.84
CA GLU A 69 -17.47 -29.20 -19.43
C GLU A 69 -16.16 -29.25 -18.63
N ASP A 70 -15.98 -30.34 -17.89
CA ASP A 70 -14.75 -30.85 -17.26
C ASP A 70 -13.83 -29.84 -16.55
N LEU A 71 -14.00 -29.76 -15.22
CA LEU A 71 -12.94 -29.36 -14.31
C LEU A 71 -11.67 -30.13 -14.69
N ARG A 72 -10.70 -29.44 -15.27
CA ARG A 72 -9.34 -29.96 -15.42
C ARG A 72 -8.90 -30.45 -14.05
N GLN A 73 -8.72 -31.76 -13.92
CA GLN A 73 -7.98 -32.37 -12.82
C GLN A 73 -6.56 -31.82 -12.87
N CYS A 74 -6.34 -30.68 -12.22
CA CYS A 74 -5.02 -30.34 -11.74
C CYS A 74 -4.72 -31.33 -10.62
N GLU A 75 -4.13 -32.47 -10.95
CA GLU A 75 -3.33 -33.22 -9.99
C GLU A 75 -2.23 -32.26 -9.52
N SER A 76 -2.47 -31.61 -8.38
CA SER A 76 -1.41 -30.92 -7.67
C SER A 76 -0.69 -32.02 -6.90
N ASP A 77 0.60 -32.20 -7.18
CA ASP A 77 1.46 -33.07 -6.38
C ASP A 77 1.26 -32.72 -4.90
N GLN A 78 0.79 -33.70 -4.14
CA GLN A 78 0.53 -33.56 -2.72
C GLN A 78 1.88 -33.59 -2.01
N GLU A 79 2.40 -32.42 -1.64
CA GLU A 79 3.63 -32.32 -0.83
C GLU A 79 3.36 -32.79 0.60
N ASP A 80 3.31 -34.12 0.79
CA ASP A 80 3.45 -34.75 2.10
C ASP A 80 4.95 -34.89 2.44
N GLU A 81 5.53 -33.84 3.01
CA GLU A 81 6.45 -34.03 4.13
C GLU A 81 6.53 -32.76 4.99
N LYS A 82 6.44 -32.94 6.32
CA LYS A 82 6.65 -31.87 7.32
C LYS A 82 8.13 -31.52 7.41
N THR A 83 8.68 -30.94 6.35
CA THR A 83 10.06 -30.47 6.35
C THR A 83 10.10 -29.09 6.98
N LYS A 84 10.87 -28.95 8.06
CA LYS A 84 11.03 -27.69 8.80
C LYS A 84 11.42 -26.57 7.81
N PRO A 85 10.82 -25.36 7.88
CA PRO A 85 11.15 -24.30 6.94
C PRO A 85 12.64 -23.99 7.08
N ALA A 86 13.39 -24.19 5.99
CA ALA A 86 14.77 -23.74 5.91
C ALA A 86 14.80 -22.26 6.24
N THR A 87 15.59 -21.87 7.24
CA THR A 87 15.74 -20.47 7.63
C THR A 87 16.24 -19.69 6.42
N LEU A 88 15.36 -18.94 5.76
CA LEU A 88 15.73 -18.07 4.66
C LEU A 88 16.68 -17.02 5.21
N LEU A 89 17.98 -17.17 4.92
CA LEU A 89 18.99 -16.19 5.27
C LEU A 89 18.59 -14.85 4.63
N ARG A 90 18.31 -13.88 5.49
CA ARG A 90 17.93 -12.51 5.11
C ARG A 90 19.07 -11.91 4.30
N ARG A 91 18.90 -11.82 2.98
CA ARG A 91 19.86 -11.17 2.07
C ARG A 91 20.08 -9.73 2.54
N ARG A 92 21.27 -9.43 3.07
CA ARG A 92 21.68 -8.06 3.39
C ARG A 92 21.69 -7.26 2.09
N LEU A 93 20.88 -6.20 2.03
CA LEU A 93 20.99 -5.19 0.98
C LEU A 93 22.32 -4.45 1.18
N SER A 94 23.19 -4.52 0.16
CA SER A 94 24.47 -3.82 0.08
C SER A 94 24.26 -2.31 0.05
N SER A 95 25.12 -1.60 0.78
CA SER A 95 25.19 -0.14 0.88
C SER A 95 25.49 0.50 -0.48
N CYS A 96 24.77 1.58 -0.83
CA CYS A 96 25.10 2.45 -1.95
C CYS A 96 26.39 3.23 -1.66
N SER A 97 27.26 3.31 -2.67
CA SER A 97 28.27 4.37 -2.81
C SER A 97 27.68 5.61 -3.44
#